data_AF-A0A660M4M8-F1
#
_entry.id   AF-A0A660M4M8-F1
#
_cell.length_a   1.000
_cell.length_b   1.000
_cell.length_c   1.000
_cell.angle_alpha   90.00
_cell.angle_beta   90.00
_cell.angle_gamma   90.00
#
_symmetry.space_group_name_H-M   'P 1'
#
loop_
_entity.id
_entity.type
_entity.pdbx_description
1 polymer ?
#
loop_
_entity_poly.entity_id
_entity_poly.type
_entity_poly.pdbx_seq_one_letter_code
_entity_poly.pdbx_strand_id
1 'polypeptide(L)'
;SEIRSRGRLPFLVGGTGLYIDAVLFDFQFGDPPDSVLRCELEKKTVAELQYYCCKYNIKLPENNKNKRYLIRAIEQKNKNNRYEFMIRDNNIVVGIATNKEILRTRIVLRSEQLFLNNVVSEAMLLARKYGWDNEAMTGNVYPLVQEFLNKNITENELKRQFVIADWRLAKRQMTWLRRNPFIMWATLDSAEHYLSQLLAQA
;
A
#
# COMPACT_ATOMS: atom_id res chain seq x y z
N SER A 1 -19.69 7.95 15.68
CA SER A 1 -18.80 6.76 15.62
C SER A 1 -18.44 6.30 17.03
N GLU A 2 -18.17 5.02 17.23
CA GLU A 2 -17.95 4.36 18.55
C GLU A 2 -16.80 4.94 19.40
N ILE A 3 -15.78 5.52 18.76
CA ILE A 3 -14.67 6.16 19.48
C ILE A 3 -15.13 7.51 20.07
N ARG A 4 -15.82 8.33 19.25
CA ARG A 4 -16.34 9.64 19.69
C ARG A 4 -17.44 9.48 20.74
N SER A 5 -18.29 8.44 20.67
CA SER A 5 -19.32 8.19 21.68
C SER A 5 -18.74 7.85 23.07
N ARG A 6 -17.47 7.46 23.14
CA ARG A 6 -16.73 7.26 24.41
C ARG A 6 -15.97 8.52 24.85
N GLY A 7 -16.20 9.67 24.22
CA GLY A 7 -15.50 10.93 24.53
C GLY A 7 -14.02 10.91 24.15
N ARG A 8 -13.61 10.07 23.18
CA ARG A 8 -12.21 9.96 22.73
C ARG A 8 -12.02 10.50 21.31
N LEU A 9 -10.83 11.02 21.04
CA LEU A 9 -10.42 11.45 19.70
C LEU A 9 -9.84 10.27 18.92
N PRO A 10 -10.37 9.93 17.73
CA PRO A 10 -9.82 8.86 16.90
C PRO A 10 -8.52 9.28 16.21
N PHE A 11 -7.51 8.40 16.27
CA PHE A 11 -6.27 8.51 15.50
C PHE A 11 -6.22 7.41 14.45
N LEU A 12 -6.01 7.79 13.19
CA LEU A 12 -5.71 6.85 12.10
C LEU A 12 -4.21 6.92 11.81
N VAL A 13 -3.50 5.83 12.06
CA VAL A 13 -2.03 5.75 11.91
C VAL A 13 -1.68 4.66 10.91
N GLY A 14 -0.78 4.95 9.96
CA GLY A 14 -0.30 3.97 9.00
C GLY A 14 0.41 4.60 7.81
N GLY A 15 0.88 3.75 6.89
CA GLY A 15 1.57 4.18 5.66
C GLY A 15 0.84 3.81 4.37
N THR A 16 -0.33 3.19 4.45
CA THR A 16 -1.09 2.76 3.27
C THR A 16 -1.94 3.92 2.74
N GLY A 17 -1.33 4.74 1.88
CA GLY A 17 -1.94 5.99 1.41
C GLY A 17 -3.34 5.84 0.81
N LEU A 18 -3.62 4.77 0.06
CA LEU A 18 -4.97 4.51 -0.48
C LEU A 18 -6.03 4.39 0.62
N TYR A 19 -5.71 3.74 1.74
CA TYR A 19 -6.65 3.53 2.85
C TYR A 19 -6.85 4.83 3.63
N ILE A 20 -5.77 5.59 3.83
CA ILE A 20 -5.84 6.93 4.44
C ILE A 20 -6.76 7.83 3.60
N ASP A 21 -6.53 7.88 2.29
CA ASP A 21 -7.32 8.69 1.38
C ASP A 21 -8.79 8.25 1.34
N ALA A 22 -9.06 6.95 1.44
CA ALA A 22 -10.42 6.44 1.48
C ALA A 22 -11.22 6.86 2.74
N VAL A 23 -10.52 7.17 3.84
CA VAL A 23 -11.13 7.67 5.07
C VAL A 23 -11.25 9.20 5.04
N LEU A 24 -10.24 9.90 4.50
CA LEU A 24 -10.17 11.36 4.49
C LEU A 24 -11.09 12.00 3.44
N PHE A 25 -11.20 11.39 2.27
CA PHE A 25 -11.92 11.94 1.12
C PHE A 25 -13.22 11.20 0.86
N ASP A 26 -14.07 11.78 0.01
CA ASP A 26 -15.24 11.08 -0.50
C ASP A 26 -14.82 10.06 -1.55
N PHE A 27 -14.38 8.90 -1.07
CA PHE A 27 -13.87 7.82 -1.90
C PHE A 27 -15.00 6.87 -2.27
N GLN A 28 -15.40 6.88 -3.54
CA GLN A 28 -16.37 5.92 -4.04
C GLN A 28 -15.67 4.62 -4.43
N PHE A 29 -15.95 3.57 -3.66
CA PHE A 29 -15.55 2.22 -4.05
C PHE A 29 -16.42 1.75 -5.21
N GLY A 30 -15.80 1.47 -6.35
CA GLY A 30 -16.50 0.84 -7.46
C GLY A 30 -16.92 -0.60 -7.14
N ASP A 31 -17.72 -1.17 -8.03
CA ASP A 31 -18.28 -2.51 -7.87
C ASP A 31 -17.23 -3.57 -7.49
N PRO A 32 -17.61 -4.57 -6.68
CA PRO A 32 -16.72 -5.68 -6.36
C PRO A 32 -16.24 -6.37 -7.64
N PRO A 33 -15.05 -6.97 -7.61
CA PRO A 33 -14.52 -7.68 -8.76
C PRO A 33 -15.38 -8.89 -9.13
N ASP A 34 -15.60 -9.08 -10.42
CA ASP A 34 -16.17 -10.32 -10.97
C ASP A 34 -15.06 -11.38 -11.03
N SER A 35 -15.15 -12.39 -10.17
CA SER A 35 -14.12 -13.42 -10.02
C SER A 35 -13.95 -14.27 -11.28
N VAL A 36 -15.04 -14.56 -12.00
CA VAL A 36 -15.01 -15.38 -13.22
C VAL A 36 -14.34 -14.59 -14.33
N LEU A 37 -14.78 -13.36 -14.57
CA LEU A 37 -14.19 -12.49 -15.57
C LEU A 37 -12.72 -12.22 -15.27
N ARG A 38 -12.38 -11.94 -14.00
CA ARG A 38 -10.99 -11.70 -13.59
C ARG A 38 -10.09 -12.89 -13.90
N CYS A 39 -10.52 -14.11 -13.59
CA CYS A 39 -9.75 -15.32 -13.89
C CYS A 39 -9.49 -15.47 -15.41
N GLU A 40 -10.45 -15.12 -16.25
CA GLU A 40 -10.27 -15.14 -17.71
C GLU A 40 -9.28 -14.07 -18.19
N LEU A 41 -9.40 -12.84 -17.67
CA LEU A 41 -8.52 -11.73 -18.03
C LEU A 41 -7.10 -11.91 -17.49
N GLU A 42 -6.94 -12.59 -16.35
CA GLU A 42 -5.64 -12.94 -15.77
C GLU A 42 -4.84 -13.92 -16.64
N LYS A 43 -5.47 -14.63 -17.58
CA LYS A 43 -4.76 -15.47 -18.56
C LYS A 43 -4.19 -14.68 -19.74
N LYS A 44 -4.65 -13.44 -19.96
CA LYS A 44 -4.25 -12.59 -21.10
C LYS A 44 -2.97 -11.82 -20.81
N THR A 45 -2.21 -11.53 -21.85
CA THR A 45 -1.06 -10.62 -21.81
C THR A 45 -1.52 -9.16 -21.72
N VAL A 46 -0.59 -8.27 -21.34
CA VAL A 46 -0.85 -6.82 -21.30
C VAL A 46 -1.29 -6.30 -22.67
N ALA A 47 -0.65 -6.76 -23.75
CA ALA A 47 -0.98 -6.34 -25.12
C ALA A 47 -2.40 -6.78 -25.53
N GLU A 48 -2.80 -8.01 -25.20
CA GLU A 48 -4.16 -8.49 -25.46
C GLU A 48 -5.21 -7.72 -24.66
N LEU A 49 -4.92 -7.35 -23.41
CA LEU A 49 -5.81 -6.55 -22.58
C LEU A 49 -5.92 -5.11 -23.10
N GLN A 50 -4.83 -4.51 -23.57
CA GLN A 50 -4.87 -3.20 -24.23
C GLN A 50 -5.70 -3.24 -25.51
N TYR A 51 -5.52 -4.28 -26.33
CA TYR A 51 -6.33 -4.52 -27.52
C TYR A 51 -7.82 -4.70 -27.16
N TYR A 52 -8.12 -5.46 -26.10
CA TYR A 52 -9.48 -5.61 -25.58
C TYR A 52 -10.08 -4.25 -25.23
N CYS A 53 -9.33 -3.41 -24.49
CA CYS A 53 -9.80 -2.07 -24.15
C CYS A 53 -10.13 -1.25 -25.41
N CYS A 54 -9.24 -1.24 -26.42
CA CYS A 54 -9.48 -0.54 -27.68
C CYS A 54 -10.71 -1.09 -28.42
N LYS A 55 -10.83 -2.43 -28.52
CA LYS A 55 -11.93 -3.10 -29.24
C LYS A 55 -13.30 -2.80 -28.63
N TYR A 56 -13.39 -2.71 -27.31
CA TYR A 56 -14.65 -2.46 -26.60
C TYR A 56 -14.80 -1.01 -26.12
N ASN A 57 -13.98 -0.09 -26.65
CA ASN A 57 -14.00 1.34 -26.32
C ASN A 57 -13.90 1.63 -24.81
N ILE A 58 -13.06 0.87 -24.10
CA ILE A 58 -12.73 1.07 -22.69
C ILE A 58 -11.50 1.97 -22.62
N LYS A 59 -11.60 3.07 -21.86
CA LYS A 59 -10.52 4.03 -21.64
C LYS A 59 -9.34 3.32 -20.98
N LEU A 60 -8.17 3.46 -21.60
CA LEU A 60 -6.94 2.94 -21.01
C LEU A 60 -6.63 3.70 -19.71
N PRO A 61 -6.31 2.99 -18.62
CA PRO A 61 -5.86 3.63 -17.38
C PRO A 61 -4.49 4.27 -17.60
N GLU A 62 -4.13 5.27 -16.79
CA GLU A 62 -2.80 5.92 -16.87
C GLU A 62 -1.66 4.92 -16.77
N ASN A 63 -1.80 3.90 -15.89
CA ASN A 63 -0.86 2.81 -15.75
C ASN A 63 -1.21 1.61 -16.65
N ASN A 64 -1.41 1.85 -17.95
CA ASN A 64 -1.82 0.84 -18.94
C ASN A 64 -0.78 -0.27 -19.19
N LYS A 65 0.43 -0.18 -18.62
CA LYS A 65 1.43 -1.26 -18.65
C LYS A 65 1.24 -2.24 -17.50
N ASN A 66 0.46 -1.86 -16.49
CA ASN A 66 0.15 -2.72 -15.35
C ASN A 66 -1.12 -3.52 -15.62
N LYS A 67 -0.96 -4.85 -15.68
CA LYS A 67 -2.04 -5.81 -15.93
C LYS A 67 -3.24 -5.62 -14.99
N ARG A 68 -3.01 -5.39 -13.69
CA ARG A 68 -4.09 -5.21 -12.70
C ARG A 68 -4.94 -3.98 -13.02
N TYR A 69 -4.33 -2.89 -13.49
CA TYR A 69 -5.04 -1.67 -13.86
C TYR A 69 -5.90 -1.88 -15.12
N LEU A 70 -5.38 -2.61 -16.12
CA LEU A 70 -6.14 -2.95 -17.33
C LEU A 70 -7.37 -3.82 -17.01
N ILE A 71 -7.17 -4.89 -16.23
CA ILE A 71 -8.26 -5.78 -15.79
C ILE A 71 -9.33 -4.97 -15.05
N ARG A 72 -8.91 -4.10 -14.12
CA ARG A 72 -9.87 -3.27 -13.37
C ARG A 72 -10.61 -2.27 -14.25
N ALA A 73 -9.96 -1.67 -15.25
CA ALA A 73 -10.62 -0.79 -16.22
C ALA A 73 -11.66 -1.56 -17.05
N ILE A 74 -11.36 -2.81 -17.41
CA ILE A 74 -12.29 -3.68 -18.14
C ILE A 74 -13.50 -4.05 -17.27
N GLU A 75 -13.29 -4.45 -16.03
CA GLU A 75 -14.36 -4.74 -15.06
C GLU A 75 -15.29 -3.52 -14.87
N GLN A 76 -14.71 -2.31 -14.81
CA GLN A 76 -15.46 -1.08 -14.55
C GLN A 76 -16.17 -0.51 -15.78
N LYS A 77 -15.83 -0.94 -17.01
CA LYS A 77 -16.48 -0.47 -18.26
C LYS A 77 -16.65 1.06 -18.33
N ASN A 78 -15.58 1.82 -18.11
CA ASN A 78 -15.59 3.31 -18.06
C ASN A 78 -16.41 3.95 -16.93
N LYS A 79 -16.87 3.19 -15.92
CA LYS A 79 -17.43 3.81 -14.72
C LYS A 79 -16.36 4.67 -14.05
N ASN A 80 -16.60 5.97 -14.03
CA ASN A 80 -15.80 6.90 -13.25
C ASN A 80 -16.26 6.83 -11.80
N ASN A 81 -15.50 6.15 -10.95
CA ASN A 81 -15.65 6.37 -9.52
C ASN A 81 -15.18 7.80 -9.24
N ARG A 82 -16.07 8.64 -8.71
CA ARG A 82 -15.71 10.01 -8.35
C ARG A 82 -14.68 9.94 -7.22
N TYR A 83 -13.62 10.72 -7.39
CA TYR A 83 -12.64 10.98 -6.37
C TYR A 83 -12.61 12.50 -6.17
N GLU A 84 -13.36 12.98 -5.19
CA GLU A 84 -13.35 14.39 -4.85
C GLU A 84 -12.28 14.63 -3.80
N PHE A 85 -11.31 15.49 -4.14
CA PHE A 85 -10.18 15.84 -3.27
C PHE A 85 -10.59 16.89 -2.21
N MET A 86 -11.73 16.68 -1.57
CA MET A 86 -12.24 17.54 -0.51
C MET A 86 -12.17 16.78 0.82
N ILE A 87 -11.39 17.32 1.76
CA ILE A 87 -11.35 16.79 3.12
C ILE A 87 -12.67 17.11 3.80
N ARG A 88 -13.25 16.14 4.51
CA ARG A 88 -14.37 16.40 5.42
C ARG A 88 -13.90 17.31 6.55
N ASP A 89 -14.70 18.29 6.94
CA ASP A 89 -14.36 19.26 8.00
C ASP A 89 -13.87 18.55 9.28
N ASN A 90 -12.89 19.17 9.97
CA ASN A 90 -12.29 18.73 11.24
C ASN A 90 -11.31 17.53 11.20
N ASN A 91 -10.62 17.28 10.08
CA ASN A 91 -9.51 16.34 10.04
C ASN A 91 -8.16 17.07 10.11
N ILE A 92 -7.28 16.60 11.01
CA ILE A 92 -5.88 17.03 11.10
C ILE A 92 -5.03 15.93 10.49
N VAL A 93 -4.22 16.26 9.49
CA VAL A 93 -3.37 15.28 8.79
C VAL A 93 -1.91 15.67 8.92
N VAL A 94 -1.13 14.83 9.59
CA VAL A 94 0.30 15.05 9.84
C VAL A 94 1.12 13.92 9.22
N GLY A 95 2.15 14.29 8.47
CA GLY A 95 3.10 13.38 7.85
C GLY A 95 4.46 13.49 8.54
N ILE A 96 4.89 12.41 9.19
CA ILE A 96 6.22 12.36 9.83
C ILE A 96 7.24 11.93 8.78
N ALA A 97 8.12 12.85 8.40
CA ALA A 97 9.21 12.60 7.46
C ALA A 97 10.56 12.52 8.18
N THR A 98 11.49 11.77 7.59
CA THR A 98 12.86 11.63 8.08
C THR A 98 13.82 11.75 6.91
N ASN A 99 15.06 12.14 7.19
CA ASN A 99 16.12 12.21 6.19
C ASN A 99 16.28 10.85 5.48
N LYS A 100 16.47 10.91 4.16
CA LYS A 100 16.58 9.75 3.28
C LYS A 100 17.65 8.74 3.72
N GLU A 101 18.82 9.21 4.15
CA GLU A 101 19.93 8.34 4.56
C GLU A 101 19.63 7.66 5.90
N ILE A 102 19.06 8.41 6.86
CA ILE A 102 18.60 7.85 8.13
C ILE A 102 17.52 6.77 7.89
N LEU A 103 16.59 7.02 6.97
CA LEU A 103 15.55 6.05 6.61
C LEU A 103 16.15 4.76 6.04
N ARG A 104 17.15 4.87 5.16
CA ARG A 104 17.86 3.69 4.63
C ARG A 104 18.52 2.88 5.73
N THR A 105 19.24 3.53 6.64
CA THR A 105 19.87 2.86 7.79
C THR A 105 18.83 2.14 8.64
N ARG A 106 17.70 2.80 8.94
CA ARG A 106 16.60 2.17 9.71
C ARG A 106 15.99 0.96 9.00
N ILE A 107 15.85 1.00 7.67
CA ILE A 107 15.33 -0.14 6.90
C ILE A 107 16.29 -1.33 6.95
N VAL A 108 17.61 -1.09 6.87
CA VAL A 108 18.61 -2.16 7.02
C VAL A 108 18.55 -2.78 8.42
N LEU A 109 18.56 -1.95 9.47
CA LEU A 109 18.46 -2.43 10.86
C LEU A 109 17.16 -3.19 11.11
N ARG A 110 16.03 -2.70 10.59
CA ARG A 110 14.74 -3.40 10.67
C ARG A 110 14.77 -4.75 9.97
N SER A 111 15.44 -4.84 8.82
CA SER A 111 15.65 -6.11 8.12
C SER A 111 16.41 -7.10 8.99
N GLU A 112 17.54 -6.69 9.56
CA GLU A 112 18.32 -7.55 10.45
C GLU A 112 17.49 -8.07 11.64
N GLN A 113 16.78 -7.17 12.33
CA GLN A 113 15.88 -7.53 13.43
C GLN A 113 14.81 -8.54 13.02
N LEU A 114 14.20 -8.33 11.85
CA LEU A 114 13.14 -9.18 11.34
C LEU A 114 13.64 -10.61 11.05
N PHE A 115 14.86 -10.77 10.52
CA PHE A 115 15.46 -12.09 10.32
C PHE A 115 15.91 -12.73 11.65
N LEU A 116 16.45 -11.95 12.58
CA LEU A 116 16.78 -12.42 13.94
C LEU A 116 15.54 -12.93 14.69
N ASN A 117 14.38 -12.31 14.43
CA ASN A 117 13.09 -12.72 14.99
C ASN A 117 12.44 -13.89 14.23
N ASN A 118 13.20 -14.67 13.45
CA ASN A 118 12.75 -15.88 12.77
C ASN A 118 11.59 -15.68 11.77
N VAL A 119 11.61 -14.62 10.96
CA VAL A 119 10.59 -14.41 9.89
C VAL A 119 10.45 -15.62 8.96
N VAL A 120 11.53 -16.36 8.72
CA VAL A 120 11.50 -17.54 7.84
C VAL A 120 10.58 -18.62 8.42
N SER A 121 10.67 -18.85 9.72
CA SER A 121 9.80 -19.80 10.43
C SER A 121 8.35 -19.31 10.45
N GLU A 122 8.12 -18.02 10.66
CA GLU A 122 6.79 -17.39 10.56
C GLU A 122 6.18 -17.64 9.16
N ALA A 123 6.93 -17.33 8.11
CA ALA A 123 6.51 -17.49 6.73
C ALA A 123 6.15 -18.96 6.41
N MET A 124 6.97 -19.91 6.86
CA MET A 124 6.70 -21.34 6.69
C MET A 124 5.42 -21.76 7.40
N LEU A 125 5.20 -21.30 8.63
CA LEU A 125 4.00 -21.61 9.41
C LEU A 125 2.74 -21.06 8.72
N LEU A 126 2.77 -19.80 8.30
CA LEU A 126 1.65 -19.15 7.62
C LEU A 126 1.37 -19.77 6.25
N ALA A 127 2.41 -20.08 5.48
CA ALA A 127 2.27 -20.75 4.19
C ALA A 127 1.64 -22.14 4.32
N ARG A 128 2.02 -22.92 5.34
CA ARG A 128 1.38 -24.21 5.61
C ARG A 128 -0.09 -24.07 5.97
N LYS A 129 -0.46 -23.00 6.68
CA LYS A 129 -1.83 -22.79 7.14
C LYS A 129 -2.75 -22.18 6.08
N TYR A 130 -2.24 -21.28 5.23
CA TYR A 130 -3.05 -20.46 4.33
C TYR A 130 -2.65 -20.53 2.86
N GLY A 131 -1.53 -21.18 2.53
CA GLY A 131 -0.96 -21.24 1.18
C GLY A 131 -0.16 -19.99 0.80
N TRP A 132 0.80 -20.16 -0.12
CA TRP A 132 1.62 -19.05 -0.63
C TRP A 132 0.84 -18.08 -1.54
N ASP A 133 -0.26 -18.53 -2.13
CA ASP A 133 -1.08 -17.72 -3.04
C ASP A 133 -2.06 -16.77 -2.31
N ASN A 134 -2.05 -16.77 -0.97
CA ASN A 134 -2.91 -15.89 -0.16
C ASN A 134 -2.46 -14.43 -0.27
N GLU A 135 -3.40 -13.48 -0.32
CA GLU A 135 -3.08 -12.04 -0.40
C GLU A 135 -2.17 -11.56 0.74
N ALA A 136 -2.32 -12.12 1.96
CA ALA A 136 -1.46 -11.79 3.09
C ALA A 136 0.02 -12.17 2.84
N MET A 137 0.28 -13.17 2.01
CA MET A 137 1.61 -13.63 1.63
C MET A 137 2.26 -12.78 0.53
N THR A 138 1.58 -11.74 0.04
CA THR A 138 2.15 -10.80 -0.95
C THR A 138 3.04 -9.72 -0.32
N GLY A 139 3.09 -9.66 1.02
CA GLY A 139 3.98 -8.75 1.75
C GLY A 139 5.45 -8.97 1.39
N ASN A 140 6.22 -7.88 1.24
CA ASN A 140 7.55 -7.87 0.60
C ASN A 140 8.51 -9.01 0.99
N VAL A 141 8.49 -9.49 2.24
CA VAL A 141 9.39 -10.55 2.73
C VAL A 141 8.95 -11.95 2.32
N TYR A 142 7.66 -12.23 2.28
CA TYR A 142 7.15 -13.60 2.16
C TYR A 142 7.45 -14.23 0.79
N PRO A 143 7.27 -13.56 -0.37
CA PRO A 143 7.68 -14.13 -1.65
C PRO A 143 9.18 -14.38 -1.73
N LEU A 144 10.00 -13.51 -1.13
CA LEU A 144 11.44 -13.71 -1.10
C LEU A 144 11.84 -14.90 -0.22
N VAL A 145 11.14 -15.11 0.90
CA VAL A 145 11.33 -16.31 1.73
C VAL A 145 10.94 -17.56 0.93
N GLN A 146 9.85 -17.52 0.16
CA GLN A 146 9.47 -18.62 -0.71
C GLN A 146 10.58 -18.95 -1.73
N GLU A 147 11.14 -17.94 -2.41
CA GLU A 147 12.28 -18.11 -3.33
C GLU A 147 13.50 -18.73 -2.64
N PHE A 148 13.81 -18.30 -1.41
CA PHE A 148 14.89 -18.86 -0.61
C PHE A 148 14.65 -20.34 -0.24
N LEU A 149 13.43 -20.67 0.19
CA LEU A 149 13.03 -22.05 0.53
C LEU A 149 13.08 -22.97 -0.70
N ASN A 150 12.77 -22.42 -1.88
CA ASN A 150 12.88 -23.09 -3.17
C ASN A 150 14.34 -23.19 -3.69
N LYS A 151 15.33 -22.71 -2.92
CA LYS A 151 16.75 -22.70 -3.28
C LYS A 151 17.09 -21.81 -4.49
N ASN A 152 16.20 -20.90 -4.89
CA ASN A 152 16.43 -20.00 -6.03
C ASN A 152 17.35 -18.82 -5.67
N ILE A 153 17.40 -18.45 -4.39
CA ILE A 153 18.28 -17.40 -3.87
C ILE A 153 18.94 -17.84 -2.57
N THR A 154 20.09 -17.26 -2.25
CA THR A 154 20.80 -17.45 -0.98
C THR A 154 20.19 -16.59 0.14
N GLU A 155 20.54 -16.89 1.39
CA GLU A 155 20.10 -16.08 2.54
C GLU A 155 20.61 -14.62 2.45
N ASN A 156 21.84 -14.42 1.98
CA ASN A 156 22.39 -13.08 1.77
C ASN A 156 21.63 -12.31 0.69
N GLU A 157 21.24 -12.99 -0.39
CA GLU A 157 20.41 -12.39 -1.43
C GLU A 157 19.01 -12.08 -0.94
N LEU A 158 18.39 -12.96 -0.16
CA LEU A 158 17.10 -12.72 0.49
C LEU A 158 17.13 -11.42 1.31
N LYS A 159 18.10 -11.27 2.22
CA LYS A 159 18.26 -10.05 3.04
C LYS A 159 18.44 -8.80 2.17
N ARG A 160 19.34 -8.87 1.18
CA ARG A 160 19.62 -7.75 0.26
C ARG A 160 18.39 -7.36 -0.56
N GLN A 161 17.69 -8.33 -1.13
CA GLN A 161 16.49 -8.09 -1.93
C GLN A 161 15.34 -7.54 -1.08
N PHE A 162 15.21 -8.01 0.16
CA PHE A 162 14.21 -7.49 1.09
C PHE A 162 14.44 -6.01 1.40
N VAL A 163 15.68 -5.61 1.74
CA VAL A 163 16.03 -4.20 1.96
C VAL A 163 15.66 -3.33 0.74
N ILE A 164 15.94 -3.82 -0.48
CA ILE A 164 15.59 -3.10 -1.72
C ILE A 164 14.07 -3.00 -1.89
N ALA A 165 13.33 -4.09 -1.67
CA ALA A 165 11.88 -4.11 -1.78
C ALA A 165 11.23 -3.14 -0.79
N ASP A 166 11.73 -3.10 0.44
CA ASP A 166 11.22 -2.25 1.52
C ASP A 166 11.55 -0.77 1.28
N TRP A 167 12.76 -0.49 0.77
CA TRP A 167 13.12 0.85 0.30
C TRP A 167 12.19 1.34 -0.82
N ARG A 168 11.89 0.46 -1.79
CA ARG A 168 10.95 0.78 -2.88
C ARG A 168 9.54 1.01 -2.34
N LEU A 169 9.09 0.26 -1.34
CA LEU A 169 7.81 0.48 -0.67
C LEU A 169 7.77 1.86 0.00
N ALA A 170 8.76 2.20 0.81
CA ALA A 170 8.86 3.51 1.46
C ALA A 170 8.85 4.66 0.44
N LYS A 171 9.57 4.51 -0.68
CA LYS A 171 9.55 5.49 -1.79
C LYS A 171 8.14 5.64 -2.38
N ARG A 172 7.43 4.53 -2.64
CA ARG A 172 6.06 4.57 -3.18
C ARG A 172 5.09 5.22 -2.19
N GLN A 173 5.20 4.91 -0.90
CA GLN A 173 4.39 5.54 0.15
C GLN A 173 4.62 7.06 0.16
N MET A 174 5.89 7.49 0.11
CA MET A 174 6.20 8.91 0.06
C MET A 174 5.69 9.61 -1.19
N THR A 175 5.85 8.99 -2.37
CA THR A 175 5.30 9.52 -3.62
C THR A 175 3.78 9.65 -3.55
N TRP A 176 3.09 8.66 -2.98
CA TRP A 176 1.65 8.71 -2.81
C TRP A 176 1.23 9.82 -1.84
N LEU A 177 1.79 9.84 -0.62
CA LEU A 177 1.37 10.80 0.41
C LEU A 177 1.65 12.25 -0.01
N ARG A 178 2.76 12.52 -0.72
CA ARG A 178 3.07 13.88 -1.21
C ARG A 178 2.06 14.45 -2.20
N ARG A 179 1.19 13.62 -2.79
CA ARG A 179 0.10 14.10 -3.66
C ARG A 179 -0.97 14.86 -2.89
N ASN A 180 -1.04 14.67 -1.56
CA ASN A 180 -2.07 15.22 -0.70
C ASN A 180 -1.59 16.56 -0.10
N PRO A 181 -2.13 17.72 -0.56
CA PRO A 181 -1.75 19.04 -0.06
C PRO A 181 -2.19 19.31 1.38
N PHE A 182 -3.10 18.51 1.96
CA PHE A 182 -3.57 18.69 3.33
C PHE A 182 -2.61 18.13 4.39
N ILE A 183 -1.56 17.41 3.97
CA ILE A 183 -0.58 16.83 4.90
C ILE A 183 0.38 17.93 5.37
N MET A 184 0.35 18.20 6.68
CA MET A 184 1.39 18.97 7.36
C MET A 184 2.60 18.06 7.57
N TRP A 185 3.70 18.33 6.85
CA TRP A 185 4.93 17.55 6.96
C TRP A 185 5.83 18.10 8.05
N ALA A 186 6.28 17.22 8.94
CA ALA A 186 7.15 17.60 10.06
C ALA A 186 8.15 16.48 10.40
N THR A 187 9.20 16.84 11.13
CA THR A 187 10.00 15.85 11.88
C THR A 187 9.16 15.28 13.02
N LEU A 188 9.64 14.23 13.69
CA LEU A 188 8.93 13.64 14.83
C LEU A 188 8.67 14.68 15.93
N ASP A 189 9.71 15.39 16.36
CA ASP A 189 9.62 16.36 17.45
C ASP A 189 8.70 17.54 17.09
N SER A 190 8.79 18.03 15.85
CA SER A 190 7.92 19.11 15.37
C SER A 190 6.46 18.67 15.22
N ALA A 191 6.21 17.42 14.81
CA ALA A 191 4.86 16.86 14.73
C ALA A 191 4.22 16.74 16.12
N GLU A 192 4.99 16.27 17.11
CA GLU A 192 4.53 16.15 18.49
C GLU A 192 4.15 17.52 19.07
N HIS A 193 5.00 18.53 18.89
CA HIS A 193 4.72 19.89 19.34
C HIS A 193 3.46 20.47 18.68
N TYR A 194 3.34 20.32 17.35
CA TYR A 194 2.19 20.81 16.59
C TYR A 194 0.88 20.14 17.04
N LEU A 195 0.88 18.82 17.19
CA LEU A 195 -0.30 18.08 17.65
C LEU A 195 -0.67 18.47 19.09
N SER A 196 0.31 18.65 19.97
CA SER A 196 0.05 19.05 21.35
C SER A 196 -0.63 20.42 21.44
N GLN A 197 -0.23 21.37 20.60
CA GLN A 197 -0.88 22.69 20.55
C GLN A 197 -2.32 22.64 20.03
N LEU A 198 -2.55 21.88 18.95
CA LEU A 198 -3.90 21.74 18.38
C LEU A 198 -4.86 21.03 19.33
N LEU A 199 -4.37 19.98 20.00
CA LEU A 199 -5.19 19.18 20.91
C LEU A 199 -5.44 19.87 22.24
N ALA A 200 -4.59 20.82 22.66
CA ALA A 200 -4.85 21.65 23.82
C ALA A 200 -5.95 22.70 23.58
N GLN A 201 -6.26 23.01 22.32
CA GLN A 201 -7.27 23.99 21.90
C GLN A 201 -8.62 23.35 21.53
N ALA A 202 -8.70 22.02 21.49
CA ALA A 202 -9.85 21.24 21.03
C ALA A 202 -10.60 20.57 22.20
#